data_AF-F3Z2R9-F1
#
_entry.id   AF-F3Z2R9-F1
#
_cell.length_a   1.000
_cell.length_b   1.000
_cell.length_c   1.000
_cell.angle_alpha   90.00
_cell.angle_beta   90.00
_cell.angle_gamma   90.00
#
_symmetry.space_group_name_H-M   'P 1'
#
loop_
_entity.id
_entity.type
_entity.pdbx_description
1 polymer ?
#
loop_
_entity_poly.entity_id
_entity_poly.type
_entity_poly.pdbx_seq_one_letter_code
_entity_poly.pdbx_strand_id
1 'polypeptide(L)'
;MGLAQEWLGPAGCRAVAEQLLRGVGDPRSRTLDKQSRIGAFCPFHAERTEGGAFFYDFEEDHCMCHSCGEHGDLLHIYNRIHGRDGDDKDGVREFKECYAPDAESPRREHRREAKASAPARRDYRPTEKGDVPDVWAERANSFIEHSRERLRESPEIFAEQLGRYGITEEVADLSRLGWNERFKQVPVTRWGLPYEDDQYRPGKERMIRLYHGLVIPYYLRSRAVKVKFRRADPGEGARYMPAYGGMSIMSVYGNPAWKLWLVVETERDGVLGWQAGRKFQIGFVSTCSASWRPDPRTHGILGEAEFIGNALDTDQAGAKNRFFWQETYPQQVRTPVPAKYGKDLGDLGKAGGEHLVREFILSALPSHVRRQALRNAGTSAPVQVPASAPIEGNQPGQAEQAKPVELPESVHGLLAVLRKCRRAAAVATDERIGVDGCDSCSKRAVCEINSAVSQALMTDDAVLDYVAAQPEGRLRG
;
A
#
# COMPACT_ATOMS: atom_id res chain seq x y z
N MET A 1 -22.46 6.08 22.16
CA MET A 1 -23.85 5.60 22.26
C MET A 1 -24.39 5.53 20.85
N GLY A 2 -25.04 4.44 20.48
CA GLY A 2 -25.61 4.26 19.14
C GLY A 2 -26.91 5.05 18.99
N LEU A 3 -27.28 5.37 17.74
CA LEU A 3 -28.48 6.19 17.46
C LEU A 3 -29.77 5.49 17.90
N ALA A 4 -29.84 4.16 17.82
CA ALA A 4 -31.00 3.41 18.31
C ALA A 4 -31.17 3.59 19.83
N GLN A 5 -30.07 3.60 20.57
CA GLN A 5 -30.09 3.86 22.01
C GLN A 5 -30.57 5.27 22.35
N GLU A 6 -30.18 6.28 21.56
CA GLU A 6 -30.66 7.65 21.73
C GLU A 6 -32.16 7.78 21.47
N TRP A 7 -32.69 7.00 20.52
CA TRP A 7 -34.10 7.05 20.14
C TRP A 7 -35.03 6.23 21.03
N LEU A 8 -34.56 5.07 21.49
CA LEU A 8 -35.40 4.06 22.13
C LEU A 8 -35.07 3.85 23.61
N GLY A 9 -33.88 4.28 24.05
CA GLY A 9 -33.31 3.89 25.33
C GLY A 9 -33.01 2.37 25.41
N PRO A 10 -32.35 1.91 26.49
CA PRO A 10 -31.97 0.50 26.64
C PRO A 10 -33.15 -0.48 26.58
N ALA A 11 -34.29 -0.12 27.19
CA ALA A 11 -35.48 -0.96 27.20
C ALA A 11 -36.13 -1.09 25.80
N GLY A 12 -36.15 -0.01 25.01
CA GLY A 12 -36.67 -0.04 23.64
C GLY A 12 -35.73 -0.78 22.69
N CYS A 13 -34.42 -0.58 22.82
CA CYS A 13 -33.41 -1.36 22.10
C CYS A 13 -33.54 -2.87 22.36
N ARG A 14 -33.74 -3.26 23.62
CA ARG A 14 -34.01 -4.65 23.98
C ARG A 14 -35.24 -5.21 23.26
N ALA A 15 -36.36 -4.49 23.34
CA ALA A 15 -37.62 -4.93 22.73
C ALA A 15 -37.52 -5.11 21.21
N VAL A 16 -36.82 -4.19 20.52
CA VAL A 16 -36.60 -4.28 19.07
C VAL A 16 -35.64 -5.41 18.72
N ALA A 17 -34.55 -5.59 19.49
CA ALA A 17 -33.62 -6.69 19.27
C ALA A 17 -34.31 -8.07 19.44
N GLU A 18 -35.20 -8.22 20.43
CA GLU A 18 -35.99 -9.44 20.64
C GLU A 18 -36.97 -9.72 19.48
N GLN A 19 -37.42 -8.69 18.74
CA GLN A 19 -38.25 -8.85 17.54
C GLN A 19 -37.42 -9.25 16.30
N LEU A 20 -36.23 -8.68 16.16
CA LEU A 20 -35.37 -8.87 14.98
C LEU A 20 -34.60 -10.20 15.03
N LEU A 21 -34.11 -10.58 16.22
CA LEU A 21 -33.20 -11.70 16.39
C LEU A 21 -33.94 -13.02 16.59
N ARG A 22 -33.38 -14.11 16.06
CA ARG A 22 -33.90 -15.46 16.21
C ARG A 22 -33.15 -16.23 17.29
N GLY A 23 -33.83 -17.15 17.97
CA GLY A 23 -33.20 -18.00 18.99
C GLY A 23 -32.87 -17.28 20.31
N VAL A 24 -33.54 -16.15 20.57
CA VAL A 24 -33.44 -15.45 21.85
C VAL A 24 -33.93 -16.35 22.98
N GLY A 25 -33.11 -16.52 24.03
CA GLY A 25 -33.43 -17.36 25.19
C GLY A 25 -33.27 -18.87 24.95
N ASP A 26 -32.64 -19.30 23.85
CA ASP A 26 -32.34 -20.71 23.62
C ASP A 26 -31.30 -21.19 24.66
N PRO A 27 -31.56 -22.27 25.44
CA PRO A 27 -30.64 -22.78 26.45
C PRO A 27 -29.33 -23.32 25.87
N ARG A 28 -29.23 -23.50 24.54
CA ARG A 28 -28.00 -23.84 23.83
C ARG A 28 -27.12 -22.61 23.55
N SER A 29 -27.64 -21.40 23.76
CA SER A 29 -26.86 -20.17 23.67
C SER A 29 -25.87 -20.10 24.83
N ARG A 30 -24.56 -20.14 24.52
CA ARG A 30 -23.49 -20.15 25.54
C ARG A 30 -23.27 -18.81 26.22
N THR A 31 -23.92 -17.75 25.74
CA THR A 31 -23.86 -16.42 26.37
C THR A 31 -24.78 -16.41 27.59
N LEU A 32 -24.20 -16.80 28.74
CA LEU A 32 -24.79 -16.65 30.07
C LEU A 32 -25.27 -15.21 30.27
N ASP A 33 -26.52 -15.07 30.70
CA ASP A 33 -27.21 -13.80 30.97
C ASP A 33 -26.38 -12.90 31.89
N LYS A 34 -25.69 -11.92 31.28
CA LYS A 34 -25.48 -10.64 31.94
C LYS A 34 -26.77 -9.85 31.82
N GLN A 35 -27.16 -9.13 32.86
CA GLN A 35 -28.46 -8.42 32.93
C GLN A 35 -28.76 -7.53 31.71
N SER A 36 -27.74 -7.07 30.98
CA SER A 36 -27.84 -6.18 29.81
C SER A 36 -27.72 -6.87 28.44
N ARG A 37 -27.61 -8.20 28.35
CA ARG A 37 -27.30 -8.92 27.09
C ARG A 37 -28.38 -9.88 26.64
N ILE A 38 -28.58 -9.93 25.33
CA ILE A 38 -29.40 -10.91 24.62
C ILE A 38 -28.46 -11.82 23.82
N GLY A 39 -28.46 -13.11 24.14
CA GLY A 39 -27.88 -14.15 23.27
C GLY A 39 -28.87 -14.57 22.19
N ALA A 40 -28.41 -14.74 20.96
CA ALA A 40 -29.24 -15.14 19.83
C ALA A 40 -28.43 -15.88 18.74
N PHE A 41 -29.11 -16.41 17.73
CA PHE A 41 -28.44 -16.87 16.51
C PHE A 41 -27.85 -15.68 15.74
N CYS A 42 -26.66 -15.88 15.18
CA CYS A 42 -26.02 -14.81 14.43
C CYS A 42 -26.83 -14.41 13.19
N PRO A 43 -27.24 -13.13 13.05
CA PRO A 43 -27.95 -12.66 11.86
C PRO A 43 -27.03 -12.49 10.64
N PHE A 44 -25.70 -12.59 10.82
CA PHE A 44 -24.71 -12.26 9.80
C PHE A 44 -24.17 -13.46 9.03
N HIS A 45 -24.32 -14.68 9.56
CA HIS A 45 -23.84 -15.90 8.91
C HIS A 45 -24.72 -17.10 9.27
N ALA A 46 -24.71 -18.11 8.40
CA ALA A 46 -25.34 -19.39 8.70
C ALA A 46 -24.41 -20.23 9.59
N GLU A 47 -24.82 -20.46 10.84
CA GLU A 47 -24.12 -21.35 11.76
C GLU A 47 -24.32 -22.81 11.33
N ARG A 48 -23.22 -23.59 11.20
CA ARG A 48 -23.27 -25.06 10.94
C ARG A 48 -23.42 -25.89 12.22
N THR A 49 -23.27 -25.27 13.38
CA THR A 49 -23.38 -25.89 14.70
C THR A 49 -24.26 -24.96 15.52
N GLU A 50 -25.40 -25.46 15.99
CA GLU A 50 -26.36 -24.65 16.75
C GLU A 50 -25.72 -24.19 18.08
N GLY A 51 -25.57 -22.88 18.29
CA GLY A 51 -25.24 -22.37 19.63
C GLY A 51 -24.53 -21.02 19.72
N GLY A 52 -25.28 -19.93 19.55
CA GLY A 52 -25.22 -18.72 20.40
C GLY A 52 -23.87 -18.02 20.59
N ALA A 53 -23.03 -17.98 19.55
CA ALA A 53 -21.80 -17.19 19.55
C ALA A 53 -22.07 -15.68 19.40
N PHE A 54 -23.30 -15.30 19.08
CA PHE A 54 -23.73 -13.91 18.91
C PHE A 54 -24.45 -13.40 20.16
N PHE A 55 -24.12 -12.18 20.56
CA PHE A 55 -24.87 -11.42 21.55
C PHE A 55 -25.08 -9.97 21.10
N TYR A 56 -26.11 -9.35 21.68
CA TYR A 56 -26.36 -7.92 21.64
C TYR A 56 -26.50 -7.39 23.08
N ASP A 57 -25.78 -6.33 23.40
CA ASP A 57 -25.81 -5.62 24.68
C ASP A 57 -26.66 -4.36 24.50
N PHE A 58 -27.86 -4.33 25.09
CA PHE A 58 -28.83 -3.25 24.87
C PHE A 58 -28.57 -2.01 25.74
N GLU A 59 -27.67 -2.11 26.74
CA GLU A 59 -27.20 -0.94 27.50
C GLU A 59 -26.02 -0.22 26.83
N GLU A 60 -25.23 -0.92 26.03
CA GLU A 60 -24.09 -0.35 25.30
C GLU A 60 -24.37 -0.15 23.80
N ASP A 61 -25.55 -0.61 23.35
CA ASP A 61 -25.96 -0.69 21.94
C ASP A 61 -24.89 -1.31 21.05
N HIS A 62 -24.46 -2.52 21.44
CA HIS A 62 -23.34 -3.20 20.82
C HIS A 62 -23.58 -4.70 20.67
N CYS A 63 -23.40 -5.23 19.48
CA CYS A 63 -23.43 -6.65 19.16
C CYS A 63 -22.08 -7.18 18.71
N MET A 64 -21.88 -8.47 18.90
CA MET A 64 -20.71 -9.18 18.41
C MET A 64 -21.02 -10.65 18.20
N CYS A 65 -20.57 -11.21 17.09
CA CYS A 65 -20.52 -12.65 16.86
C CYS A 65 -19.10 -13.17 17.05
N HIS A 66 -18.88 -14.08 17.99
CA HIS A 66 -17.58 -14.73 18.20
C HIS A 66 -17.22 -15.75 17.12
N SER A 67 -18.18 -16.17 16.28
CA SER A 67 -17.96 -17.11 15.18
C SER A 67 -17.49 -16.40 13.90
N CYS A 68 -18.21 -15.37 13.45
CA CYS A 68 -17.87 -14.64 12.22
C CYS A 68 -17.11 -13.31 12.44
N GLY A 69 -17.01 -12.83 13.69
CA GLY A 69 -16.28 -11.61 14.05
C GLY A 69 -17.00 -10.30 13.72
N GLU A 70 -18.19 -10.36 13.13
CA GLU A 70 -19.03 -9.19 12.84
C GLU A 70 -19.54 -8.56 14.14
N HIS A 71 -19.57 -7.23 14.16
CA HIS A 71 -19.97 -6.42 15.32
C HIS A 71 -20.52 -5.08 14.85
N GLY A 72 -21.36 -4.46 15.67
CA GLY A 72 -22.05 -3.22 15.34
C GLY A 72 -23.10 -2.86 16.39
N ASP A 73 -23.98 -1.93 16.10
CA ASP A 73 -25.10 -1.56 16.97
C ASP A 73 -26.43 -2.21 16.49
N LEU A 74 -27.55 -1.82 17.10
CA LEU A 74 -28.86 -2.34 16.68
C LEU A 74 -29.25 -1.95 15.25
N LEU A 75 -28.79 -0.79 14.76
CA LEU A 75 -29.01 -0.37 13.38
C LEU A 75 -28.20 -1.23 12.42
N HIS A 76 -26.98 -1.58 12.79
CA HIS A 76 -26.19 -2.55 12.05
C HIS A 76 -26.90 -3.90 11.96
N ILE A 77 -27.44 -4.42 13.07
CA ILE A 77 -28.26 -5.66 13.06
C ILE A 77 -29.42 -5.52 12.07
N TYR A 78 -30.19 -4.43 12.18
CA TYR A 78 -31.35 -4.19 11.32
C TYR A 78 -30.96 -4.16 9.83
N ASN A 79 -29.94 -3.40 9.47
CA ASN A 79 -29.45 -3.29 8.10
C ASN A 79 -29.01 -4.63 7.54
N ARG A 80 -28.24 -5.40 8.30
CA ARG A 80 -27.73 -6.71 7.87
C ARG A 80 -28.86 -7.72 7.67
N ILE A 81 -29.88 -7.73 8.53
CA ILE A 81 -31.07 -8.58 8.38
C ILE A 81 -31.85 -8.22 7.11
N HIS A 82 -31.88 -6.95 6.73
CA HIS A 82 -32.54 -6.46 5.52
C HIS A 82 -31.66 -6.55 4.26
N GLY A 83 -30.52 -7.25 4.33
CA GLY A 83 -29.63 -7.47 3.18
C GLY A 83 -28.84 -6.24 2.76
N ARG A 84 -28.69 -5.24 3.64
CA ARG A 84 -27.93 -4.01 3.40
C ARG A 84 -26.56 -4.04 4.09
N ASP A 85 -25.72 -3.08 3.74
CA ASP A 85 -24.48 -2.81 4.49
C ASP A 85 -24.82 -2.29 5.89
N GLY A 86 -24.00 -2.62 6.89
CA GLY A 86 -24.31 -2.36 8.30
C GLY A 86 -24.53 -0.88 8.64
N ASP A 87 -23.95 0.04 7.88
CA ASP A 87 -24.05 1.50 8.03
C ASP A 87 -24.94 2.17 6.97
N ASP A 88 -25.76 1.40 6.26
CA ASP A 88 -26.66 1.89 5.21
C ASP A 88 -27.67 2.93 5.76
N LYS A 89 -27.67 4.12 5.16
CA LYS A 89 -28.46 5.27 5.61
C LYS A 89 -29.95 5.13 5.33
N ASP A 90 -30.32 4.41 4.28
CA ASP A 90 -31.73 4.17 3.95
C ASP A 90 -32.33 3.21 4.98
N GLY A 91 -31.58 2.20 5.42
CA GLY A 91 -32.03 1.33 6.50
C GLY A 91 -32.02 2.00 7.89
N VAL A 92 -31.13 2.96 8.16
CA VAL A 92 -31.23 3.82 9.36
C VAL A 92 -32.51 4.66 9.35
N ARG A 93 -32.90 5.21 8.18
CA ARG A 93 -34.16 5.96 8.03
C ARG A 93 -35.37 5.04 8.24
N GLU A 94 -35.37 3.88 7.60
CA GLU A 94 -36.46 2.89 7.72
C GLU A 94 -36.60 2.38 9.16
N PHE A 95 -35.49 2.09 9.85
CA PHE A 95 -35.53 1.71 11.26
C PHE A 95 -36.20 2.78 12.12
N LYS A 96 -35.86 4.05 11.92
CA LYS A 96 -36.47 5.15 12.66
C LYS A 96 -37.97 5.25 12.38
N GLU A 97 -38.37 5.16 11.12
CA GLU A 97 -39.79 5.18 10.73
C GLU A 97 -40.57 4.01 11.35
N CYS A 98 -39.97 2.82 11.43
CA CYS A 98 -40.62 1.62 11.96
C CYS A 98 -40.65 1.56 13.50
N TYR A 99 -39.58 1.96 14.17
CA TYR A 99 -39.39 1.69 15.61
C TYR A 99 -39.33 2.94 16.48
N ALA A 100 -38.98 4.11 15.90
CA ALA A 100 -38.83 5.37 16.64
C ALA A 100 -39.43 6.59 15.91
N PRO A 101 -40.70 6.53 15.46
CA PRO A 101 -41.31 7.60 14.65
C PRO A 101 -41.40 8.93 15.39
N ASP A 102 -41.56 8.89 16.72
CA ASP A 102 -41.70 10.07 17.58
C ASP A 102 -40.36 10.59 18.13
N ALA A 103 -39.24 9.91 17.85
CA ALA A 103 -37.94 10.35 18.32
C ALA A 103 -37.49 11.62 17.58
N GLU A 104 -37.24 12.71 18.32
CA GLU A 104 -36.74 13.94 17.72
C GLU A 104 -35.43 13.68 16.95
N SER A 105 -35.38 14.05 15.68
CA SER A 105 -34.12 14.04 14.93
C SER A 105 -33.18 15.07 15.58
N PRO A 106 -31.92 14.73 15.90
CA PRO A 106 -31.00 15.70 16.48
C PRO A 106 -30.93 16.92 15.55
N ARG A 107 -31.34 18.07 16.07
CA ARG A 107 -31.33 19.35 15.36
C ARG A 107 -29.92 19.59 14.82
N ARG A 108 -29.86 20.19 13.63
CA ARG A 108 -28.66 20.52 12.83
C ARG A 108 -27.52 21.25 13.57
N GLU A 109 -27.68 21.60 14.84
CA GLU A 109 -26.69 22.29 15.68
C GLU A 109 -25.56 21.35 16.16
N HIS A 110 -25.84 20.08 16.50
CA HIS A 110 -24.77 19.15 16.88
C HIS A 110 -23.84 18.77 15.73
N ARG A 111 -24.19 19.04 14.46
CA ARG A 111 -23.27 18.83 13.32
C ARG A 111 -22.16 19.90 13.27
N ARG A 112 -22.35 21.06 13.90
CA ARG A 112 -21.29 22.07 14.03
C ARG A 112 -20.36 21.77 15.20
N GLU A 113 -20.87 21.19 16.28
CA GLU A 113 -20.06 20.81 17.44
C GLU A 113 -19.40 19.44 17.31
N ALA A 114 -20.04 18.43 16.70
CA ALA A 114 -19.42 17.13 16.42
C ALA A 114 -18.36 17.18 15.30
N LYS A 115 -18.36 18.24 14.45
CA LYS A 115 -17.21 18.56 13.60
C LYS A 115 -16.06 19.22 14.38
N ALA A 116 -16.34 19.81 15.54
CA ALA A 116 -15.34 20.38 16.43
C ALA A 116 -14.79 19.34 17.44
N SER A 117 -15.49 18.24 17.67
CA SER A 117 -15.11 17.18 18.61
C SER A 117 -15.05 15.77 18.01
N ALA A 118 -14.88 15.63 16.68
CA ALA A 118 -14.24 14.42 16.18
C ALA A 118 -12.91 14.30 16.94
N PRO A 119 -12.54 13.13 17.51
CA PRO A 119 -11.19 12.99 18.04
C PRO A 119 -10.27 13.47 16.94
N ALA A 120 -9.45 14.49 17.25
CA ALA A 120 -8.50 15.04 16.30
C ALA A 120 -7.85 13.84 15.62
N ARG A 121 -7.91 13.78 14.28
CA ARG A 121 -7.24 12.74 13.51
C ARG A 121 -5.89 12.57 14.18
N ARG A 122 -5.61 11.36 14.69
CA ARG A 122 -4.30 11.11 15.28
C ARG A 122 -3.32 11.35 14.14
N ASP A 123 -2.70 12.52 14.12
CA ASP A 123 -1.67 12.85 13.16
C ASP A 123 -0.54 11.85 13.42
N TYR A 124 -0.55 10.76 12.65
CA TYR A 124 0.45 9.72 12.76
C TYR A 124 1.79 10.37 12.46
N ARG A 125 2.65 10.49 13.49
CA ARG A 125 4.00 11.00 13.34
C ARG A 125 4.95 9.81 13.23
N PRO A 126 5.51 9.55 12.03
CA PRO A 126 6.41 8.43 11.85
C PRO A 126 7.68 8.63 12.69
N THR A 127 8.20 7.51 13.21
CA THR A 127 9.43 7.52 14.00
C THR A 127 10.63 7.36 13.09
N GLU A 128 11.61 8.26 13.20
CA GLU A 128 12.90 8.13 12.54
C GLU A 128 13.60 6.82 12.90
N LYS A 129 14.26 6.22 11.90
CA LYS A 129 15.03 4.99 12.07
C LYS A 129 16.50 5.28 11.81
N GLY A 130 17.36 4.82 12.71
CA GLY A 130 18.81 4.94 12.54
C GLY A 130 19.30 4.17 11.32
N ASP A 131 20.43 4.63 10.77
CA ASP A 131 21.09 3.98 9.62
C ASP A 131 21.92 2.77 10.07
N VAL A 132 22.31 1.92 9.11
CA VAL A 132 23.22 0.80 9.33
C VAL A 132 24.68 1.25 9.24
N PRO A 133 25.64 0.66 9.98
CA PRO A 133 27.07 0.92 9.77
C PRO A 133 27.55 0.52 8.37
N ASP A 134 28.58 1.19 7.85
CA ASP A 134 29.15 0.89 6.52
C ASP A 134 29.61 -0.57 6.40
N VAL A 135 30.34 -1.03 7.41
CA VAL A 135 30.81 -2.42 7.49
C VAL A 135 29.64 -3.41 7.50
N TRP A 136 28.50 -3.06 8.11
CA TRP A 136 27.31 -3.92 8.08
C TRP A 136 26.77 -4.02 6.66
N ALA A 137 26.61 -2.87 5.98
CA ALA A 137 26.10 -2.81 4.61
C ALA A 137 27.01 -3.55 3.62
N GLU A 138 28.33 -3.41 3.75
CA GLU A 138 29.33 -4.14 2.96
C GLU A 138 29.23 -5.64 3.16
N ARG A 139 29.21 -6.11 4.40
CA ARG A 139 29.09 -7.55 4.72
C ARG A 139 27.76 -8.12 4.26
N ALA A 140 26.66 -7.37 4.42
CA ALA A 140 25.36 -7.73 3.89
C ALA A 140 25.40 -7.85 2.36
N ASN A 141 26.00 -6.88 1.66
CA ASN A 141 26.15 -6.91 0.20
C ASN A 141 26.94 -8.13 -0.29
N SER A 142 28.08 -8.44 0.32
CA SER A 142 28.85 -9.63 -0.05
C SER A 142 28.05 -10.92 0.16
N PHE A 143 27.29 -11.00 1.26
CA PHE A 143 26.43 -12.15 1.55
C PHE A 143 25.27 -12.27 0.55
N ILE A 144 24.64 -11.14 0.20
CA ILE A 144 23.56 -11.07 -0.80
C ILE A 144 24.08 -11.55 -2.15
N GLU A 145 25.22 -11.03 -2.61
CA GLU A 145 25.76 -11.39 -3.94
C GLU A 145 26.05 -12.89 -4.03
N HIS A 146 26.71 -13.44 -3.02
CA HIS A 146 26.93 -14.88 -2.94
C HIS A 146 25.61 -15.67 -2.98
N SER A 147 24.58 -15.21 -2.26
CA SER A 147 23.27 -15.88 -2.25
C SER A 147 22.56 -15.77 -3.61
N ARG A 148 22.74 -14.65 -4.34
CA ARG A 148 22.18 -14.44 -5.68
C ARG A 148 22.79 -15.39 -6.69
N GLU A 149 24.12 -15.53 -6.68
CA GLU A 149 24.85 -16.48 -7.52
C GLU A 149 24.33 -17.90 -7.29
N ARG A 150 24.19 -18.32 -6.03
CA ARG A 150 23.62 -19.64 -5.70
C ARG A 150 22.20 -19.83 -6.24
N LEU A 151 21.34 -18.82 -6.12
CA LEU A 151 19.97 -18.92 -6.66
C LEU A 151 19.95 -19.05 -8.19
N ARG A 152 20.83 -18.32 -8.90
CA ARG A 152 20.97 -18.39 -10.36
C ARG A 152 21.52 -19.73 -10.83
N GLU A 153 22.43 -20.32 -10.08
CA GLU A 153 23.03 -21.63 -10.38
C GLU A 153 22.11 -22.82 -10.07
N SER A 154 20.97 -22.59 -9.43
CA SER A 154 20.04 -23.63 -8.97
C SER A 154 18.61 -23.44 -9.51
N PRO A 155 18.36 -23.80 -10.79
CA PRO A 155 17.05 -23.66 -11.43
C PRO A 155 15.90 -24.35 -10.67
N GLU A 156 16.18 -25.48 -10.02
CA GLU A 156 15.23 -26.23 -9.21
C GLU A 156 14.80 -25.45 -7.95
N ILE A 157 15.75 -24.80 -7.27
CA ILE A 157 15.48 -23.95 -6.11
C ILE A 157 14.71 -22.71 -6.56
N PHE A 158 15.10 -22.11 -7.68
CA PHE A 158 14.38 -21.00 -8.27
C PHE A 158 12.92 -21.37 -8.55
N ALA A 159 12.68 -22.48 -9.25
CA ALA A 159 11.35 -22.95 -9.59
C ALA A 159 10.49 -23.19 -8.34
N GLU A 160 11.05 -23.82 -7.30
CA GLU A 160 10.32 -24.15 -6.07
C GLU A 160 10.00 -22.91 -5.21
N GLN A 161 10.92 -21.95 -5.14
CA GLN A 161 10.82 -20.84 -4.18
C GLN A 161 10.19 -19.59 -4.79
N LEU A 162 10.36 -19.38 -6.09
CA LEU A 162 9.95 -18.17 -6.81
C LEU A 162 9.09 -18.49 -8.04
N GLY A 163 9.57 -19.37 -8.93
CA GLY A 163 8.91 -19.67 -10.20
C GLY A 163 7.47 -20.17 -10.05
N ARG A 164 7.21 -21.05 -9.07
CA ARG A 164 5.86 -21.56 -8.79
C ARG A 164 4.86 -20.50 -8.31
N TYR A 165 5.33 -19.32 -7.90
CA TYR A 165 4.50 -18.18 -7.51
C TYR A 165 4.40 -17.15 -8.65
N GLY A 166 5.04 -17.39 -9.78
CA GLY A 166 5.06 -16.51 -10.94
C GLY A 166 6.16 -15.45 -10.94
N ILE A 167 7.11 -15.46 -10.00
CA ILE A 167 8.24 -14.50 -10.02
C ILE A 167 9.25 -14.96 -11.10
N THR A 168 9.65 -14.06 -12.00
CA THR A 168 10.61 -14.35 -13.07
C THR A 168 12.07 -14.19 -12.63
N GLU A 169 13.00 -14.80 -13.36
CA GLU A 169 14.44 -14.66 -13.11
C GLU A 169 14.89 -13.20 -13.23
N GLU A 170 14.40 -12.48 -14.25
CA GLU A 170 14.63 -11.05 -14.43
C GLU A 170 14.26 -10.26 -13.16
N VAL A 171 13.09 -10.53 -12.58
CA VAL A 171 12.61 -9.81 -11.40
C VAL A 171 13.35 -10.25 -10.14
N ALA A 172 13.68 -11.53 -10.01
CA ALA A 172 14.51 -12.02 -8.92
C ALA A 172 15.88 -11.32 -8.93
N ASP A 173 16.47 -11.16 -10.10
CA ASP A 173 17.72 -10.46 -10.32
C ASP A 173 17.62 -8.96 -10.03
N LEU A 174 16.59 -8.29 -10.56
CA LEU A 174 16.28 -6.88 -10.28
C LEU A 174 15.93 -6.65 -8.80
N SER A 175 15.47 -7.66 -8.08
CA SER A 175 15.19 -7.54 -6.64
C SER A 175 16.32 -8.08 -5.77
N ARG A 176 17.43 -8.50 -6.40
CA ARG A 176 18.61 -9.09 -5.74
C ARG A 176 18.27 -10.27 -4.82
N LEU A 177 17.23 -11.03 -5.16
CA LEU A 177 16.84 -12.21 -4.40
C LEU A 177 17.94 -13.27 -4.49
N GLY A 178 18.14 -14.00 -3.39
CA GLY A 178 19.16 -15.04 -3.32
C GLY A 178 18.71 -16.25 -2.51
N TRP A 179 19.52 -17.28 -2.51
CA TRP A 179 19.33 -18.47 -1.69
C TRP A 179 20.56 -18.69 -0.81
N ASN A 180 20.32 -18.84 0.48
CA ASN A 180 21.36 -19.24 1.42
C ASN A 180 21.12 -20.69 1.82
N GLU A 181 22.05 -21.57 1.46
CA GLU A 181 21.91 -23.04 1.58
C GLU A 181 22.03 -23.58 3.00
N ARG A 182 22.57 -22.79 3.94
CA ARG A 182 22.79 -23.26 5.29
C ARG A 182 22.65 -22.17 6.32
N PHE A 183 22.18 -22.57 7.49
CA PHE A 183 22.20 -21.70 8.65
C PHE A 183 23.64 -21.38 9.06
N LYS A 184 23.94 -20.10 9.31
CA LYS A 184 25.23 -19.64 9.81
C LYS A 184 25.02 -18.59 10.91
N GLN A 185 25.89 -18.62 11.91
CA GLN A 185 25.97 -17.57 12.92
C GLN A 185 27.30 -16.84 12.79
N VAL A 186 27.24 -15.51 12.84
CA VAL A 186 28.42 -14.64 12.81
C VAL A 186 28.33 -13.62 13.95
N PRO A 187 29.43 -13.30 14.65
CA PRO A 187 29.41 -12.29 15.71
C PRO A 187 29.04 -10.91 15.16
N VAL A 188 28.33 -10.11 15.96
CA VAL A 188 27.85 -8.77 15.56
C VAL A 188 29.01 -7.81 15.22
N THR A 189 30.12 -7.91 15.94
CA THR A 189 31.35 -7.13 15.70
C THR A 189 31.97 -7.39 14.33
N ARG A 190 31.82 -8.60 13.77
CA ARG A 190 32.32 -8.92 12.42
C ARG A 190 31.55 -8.19 11.31
N TRP A 191 30.36 -7.69 11.63
CA TRP A 191 29.53 -6.87 10.74
C TRP A 191 29.55 -5.40 11.17
N GLY A 192 30.53 -4.99 11.99
CA GLY A 192 30.72 -3.59 12.40
C GLY A 192 29.64 -3.05 13.34
N LEU A 193 28.86 -3.93 13.96
CA LEU A 193 27.98 -3.54 15.06
C LEU A 193 28.78 -3.52 16.38
N PRO A 194 28.37 -2.71 17.37
CA PRO A 194 28.95 -2.75 18.70
C PRO A 194 28.86 -4.16 19.32
N TYR A 195 29.83 -4.49 20.17
CA TYR A 195 29.73 -5.68 21.01
C TYR A 195 28.47 -5.59 21.87
N GLU A 196 27.71 -6.68 21.90
CA GLU A 196 26.52 -6.83 22.72
C GLU A 196 26.49 -8.25 23.27
N ASP A 197 26.12 -8.41 24.53
CA ASP A 197 25.92 -9.73 25.12
C ASP A 197 24.69 -10.43 24.53
N ASP A 198 24.78 -11.74 24.35
CA ASP A 198 23.65 -12.59 24.01
C ASP A 198 22.65 -12.57 25.17
N GLN A 199 21.41 -12.16 24.86
CA GLN A 199 20.32 -12.01 25.84
C GLN A 199 20.07 -13.27 26.68
N TYR A 200 20.37 -14.45 26.15
CA TYR A 200 20.14 -15.73 26.82
C TYR A 200 21.44 -16.36 27.36
N ARG A 201 22.60 -15.82 27.00
CA ARG A 201 23.92 -16.33 27.39
C ARG A 201 24.88 -15.16 27.70
N PRO A 202 24.71 -14.49 28.85
CA PRO A 202 25.56 -13.36 29.25
C PRO A 202 27.05 -13.72 29.21
N GLY A 203 27.90 -12.81 28.73
CA GLY A 203 29.34 -13.02 28.53
C GLY A 203 29.71 -13.68 27.19
N LYS A 204 28.72 -14.04 26.37
CA LYS A 204 28.92 -14.43 24.96
C LYS A 204 28.43 -13.33 24.05
N GLU A 205 29.23 -13.00 23.04
CA GLU A 205 28.82 -12.03 22.03
C GLU A 205 27.54 -12.49 21.30
N ARG A 206 26.62 -11.55 21.10
CA ARG A 206 25.44 -11.71 20.28
C ARG A 206 25.85 -12.10 18.86
N MET A 207 25.02 -12.94 18.23
CA MET A 207 25.27 -13.44 16.89
C MET A 207 24.19 -12.97 15.91
N ILE A 208 24.61 -12.52 14.72
CA ILE A 208 23.74 -12.40 13.55
C ILE A 208 23.48 -13.81 13.02
N ARG A 209 22.20 -14.14 12.86
CA ARG A 209 21.71 -15.42 12.35
C ARG A 209 21.38 -15.29 10.87
N LEU A 210 22.16 -15.94 10.01
CA LEU A 210 21.94 -16.02 8.57
C LEU A 210 21.21 -17.34 8.30
N TYR A 211 19.90 -17.27 8.05
CA TYR A 211 19.05 -18.47 8.02
C TYR A 211 19.10 -19.21 6.68
N HIS A 212 18.97 -20.54 6.72
CA HIS A 212 18.73 -21.36 5.52
C HIS A 212 17.42 -20.96 4.85
N GLY A 213 17.46 -20.60 3.57
CA GLY A 213 16.29 -20.26 2.78
C GLY A 213 16.47 -19.07 1.85
N LEU A 214 15.33 -18.52 1.41
CA LEU A 214 15.27 -17.40 0.48
C LEU A 214 15.70 -16.10 1.16
N VAL A 215 16.72 -15.47 0.60
CA VAL A 215 17.28 -14.18 1.00
C VAL A 215 16.57 -13.07 0.23
N ILE A 216 15.96 -12.14 0.97
CA ILE A 216 15.22 -11.00 0.43
C ILE A 216 15.86 -9.73 0.98
N PRO A 217 16.74 -9.07 0.21
CA PRO A 217 17.35 -7.83 0.62
C PRO A 217 16.42 -6.63 0.37
N TYR A 218 16.74 -5.53 1.04
CA TYR A 218 16.19 -4.23 0.72
C TYR A 218 17.29 -3.19 0.73
N TYR A 219 17.28 -2.35 -0.30
CA TYR A 219 18.25 -1.30 -0.52
C TYR A 219 17.60 0.07 -0.32
N LEU A 220 18.40 1.03 0.16
CA LEU A 220 18.08 2.44 0.11
C LEU A 220 19.29 3.15 -0.48
N ARG A 221 19.09 3.97 -1.52
CA ARG A 221 20.17 4.73 -2.18
C ARG A 221 21.37 3.83 -2.54
N SER A 222 21.07 2.65 -3.10
CA SER A 222 22.06 1.63 -3.51
C SER A 222 22.88 1.00 -2.37
N ARG A 223 22.50 1.23 -1.11
CA ARG A 223 23.08 0.61 0.08
C ARG A 223 22.16 -0.46 0.64
N ALA A 224 22.70 -1.64 0.93
CA ALA A 224 21.93 -2.68 1.64
C ALA A 224 21.66 -2.20 3.07
N VAL A 225 20.38 -2.08 3.40
CA VAL A 225 19.95 -1.60 4.73
C VAL A 225 19.16 -2.65 5.51
N LYS A 226 18.67 -3.68 4.83
CA LYS A 226 17.89 -4.75 5.45
C LYS A 226 18.09 -6.04 4.67
N VAL A 227 18.22 -7.15 5.39
CA VAL A 227 18.22 -8.51 4.84
C VAL A 227 17.21 -9.32 5.63
N LYS A 228 16.27 -9.96 4.92
CA LYS A 228 15.29 -10.86 5.53
C LYS A 228 15.39 -12.24 4.90
N PHE A 229 15.07 -13.25 5.69
CA PHE A 229 15.09 -14.65 5.29
C PHE A 229 13.68 -15.20 5.35
N ARG A 230 13.21 -15.78 4.27
CA ARG A 230 12.09 -16.73 4.32
C ARG A 230 12.71 -18.12 4.49
N ARG A 231 12.63 -18.65 5.71
CA ARG A 231 13.24 -19.92 6.12
C ARG A 231 12.64 -21.07 5.31
N ALA A 232 13.51 -21.93 4.77
CA ALA A 232 13.09 -23.18 4.12
C ALA A 232 12.43 -24.11 5.15
N ASP A 233 13.08 -24.25 6.31
CA ASP A 233 12.66 -25.13 7.40
C ASP A 233 12.36 -24.31 8.67
N PRO A 234 11.16 -23.72 8.78
CA PRO A 234 10.81 -22.88 9.92
C PRO A 234 10.63 -23.67 11.23
N GLY A 235 10.29 -24.96 11.15
CA GLY A 235 9.80 -25.73 12.30
C GLY A 235 8.59 -25.04 12.91
N GLU A 236 8.55 -24.94 14.24
CA GLU A 236 7.54 -24.17 15.00
C GLU A 236 7.82 -22.66 15.02
N GLY A 237 8.99 -22.21 14.54
CA GLY A 237 9.37 -20.81 14.57
C GLY A 237 8.79 -19.97 13.42
N ALA A 238 9.00 -18.65 13.50
CA ALA A 238 8.56 -17.74 12.45
C ALA A 238 9.21 -18.08 11.09
N ARG A 239 8.39 -18.00 10.03
CA ARG A 239 8.81 -18.26 8.65
C ARG A 239 9.72 -17.18 8.09
N TYR A 240 9.49 -15.93 8.48
CA TYR A 240 10.31 -14.80 8.06
C TYR A 240 11.14 -14.27 9.22
N MET A 241 12.45 -14.14 9.04
CA MET A 241 13.39 -13.67 10.07
C MET A 241 14.31 -12.59 9.49
N PRO A 242 14.49 -11.44 10.16
CA PRO A 242 15.47 -10.44 9.74
C PRO A 242 16.89 -10.83 10.16
N ALA A 243 17.89 -10.38 9.39
CA ALA A 243 19.27 -10.28 9.86
C ALA A 243 19.35 -9.21 10.95
N TYR A 244 20.06 -9.52 12.04
CA TYR A 244 20.29 -8.55 13.10
C TYR A 244 21.18 -7.38 12.64
N GLY A 245 20.88 -6.18 13.11
CA GLY A 245 21.58 -4.94 12.76
C GLY A 245 21.07 -4.22 11.51
N GLY A 246 20.12 -4.80 10.78
CA GLY A 246 19.44 -4.11 9.67
C GLY A 246 18.37 -3.11 10.14
N MET A 247 17.99 -2.18 9.27
CA MET A 247 16.93 -1.21 9.52
C MET A 247 15.56 -1.90 9.65
N SER A 248 14.80 -1.47 10.66
CA SER A 248 13.39 -1.86 10.85
C SER A 248 12.45 -0.90 10.11
N ILE A 249 12.52 -0.94 8.77
CA ILE A 249 11.73 -0.11 7.85
C ILE A 249 10.91 -0.98 6.89
N MET A 250 9.87 -0.41 6.28
CA MET A 250 9.10 -1.07 5.22
C MET A 250 9.92 -1.19 3.94
N SER A 251 9.64 -2.20 3.11
CA SER A 251 10.24 -2.28 1.77
C SER A 251 9.34 -1.60 0.75
N VAL A 252 9.90 -0.68 -0.05
CA VAL A 252 9.18 0.02 -1.12
C VAL A 252 9.69 -0.46 -2.48
N TYR A 253 8.79 -0.97 -3.32
CA TYR A 253 9.07 -1.46 -4.67
C TYR A 253 8.37 -0.57 -5.71
N GLY A 254 9.15 0.14 -6.53
CA GLY A 254 8.65 1.12 -7.49
C GLY A 254 9.29 2.50 -7.32
N ASN A 255 9.02 3.40 -8.25
CA ASN A 255 9.51 4.77 -8.18
C ASN A 255 8.69 5.56 -7.13
N PRO A 256 9.33 6.21 -6.13
CA PRO A 256 8.64 7.05 -5.15
C PRO A 256 7.75 8.16 -5.70
N ALA A 257 7.98 8.60 -6.94
CA ALA A 257 7.16 9.61 -7.63
C ALA A 257 5.84 9.04 -8.18
N TRP A 258 5.68 7.72 -8.26
CA TRP A 258 4.44 7.09 -8.67
C TRP A 258 3.32 7.40 -7.67
N LYS A 259 2.09 7.48 -8.19
CA LYS A 259 0.92 7.90 -7.42
C LYS A 259 0.00 6.76 -7.01
N LEU A 260 0.25 5.54 -7.53
CA LEU A 260 -0.56 4.35 -7.28
C LEU A 260 0.24 3.35 -6.45
N TRP A 261 -0.25 3.01 -5.27
CA TRP A 261 0.45 2.11 -4.34
C TRP A 261 -0.46 1.01 -3.82
N LEU A 262 0.09 -0.19 -3.65
CA LEU A 262 -0.54 -1.26 -2.87
C LEU A 262 0.31 -1.60 -1.65
N VAL A 263 -0.34 -1.89 -0.53
CA VAL A 263 0.29 -2.30 0.73
C VAL A 263 0.05 -3.79 0.95
N VAL A 264 1.11 -4.54 1.18
CA VAL A 264 1.11 -6.00 1.39
C VAL A 264 1.93 -6.38 2.64
N GLU A 265 1.78 -7.60 3.15
CA GLU A 265 2.46 -8.00 4.38
C GLU A 265 3.92 -8.40 4.16
N THR A 266 4.19 -9.23 3.16
CA THR A 266 5.52 -9.80 2.96
C THR A 266 6.27 -9.18 1.80
N GLU A 267 7.59 -9.25 1.87
CA GLU A 267 8.50 -8.73 0.85
C GLU A 267 8.41 -9.54 -0.46
N ARG A 268 8.12 -10.85 -0.38
CA ARG A 268 7.91 -11.67 -1.58
C ARG A 268 6.66 -11.23 -2.34
N ASP A 269 5.60 -10.92 -1.61
CA ASP A 269 4.36 -10.41 -2.20
C ASP A 269 4.57 -9.01 -2.79
N GLY A 270 5.43 -8.19 -2.17
CA GLY A 270 5.85 -6.90 -2.71
C GLY A 270 6.60 -7.03 -4.04
N VAL A 271 7.53 -7.98 -4.13
CA VAL A 271 8.26 -8.29 -5.38
C VAL A 271 7.32 -8.80 -6.47
N LEU A 272 6.45 -9.76 -6.13
CA LEU A 272 5.47 -10.33 -7.07
C LEU A 272 4.46 -9.27 -7.56
N GLY A 273 3.95 -8.44 -6.65
CA GLY A 273 3.06 -7.34 -6.98
C GLY A 273 3.76 -6.30 -7.85
N TRP A 274 4.98 -5.90 -7.51
CA TRP A 274 5.77 -4.98 -8.32
C TRP A 274 6.05 -5.53 -9.71
N GLN A 275 6.34 -6.83 -9.85
CA GLN A 275 6.49 -7.46 -11.16
C GLN A 275 5.26 -7.23 -12.04
N ALA A 276 4.07 -7.53 -11.51
CA ALA A 276 2.81 -7.39 -12.23
C ALA A 276 2.37 -5.92 -12.42
N GLY A 277 2.79 -5.02 -11.52
CA GLY A 277 2.35 -3.62 -11.46
C GLY A 277 3.28 -2.61 -12.12
N ARG A 278 4.59 -2.91 -12.27
CA ARG A 278 5.61 -1.91 -12.66
C ARG A 278 5.34 -1.25 -14.01
N LYS A 279 4.81 -2.00 -14.98
CA LYS A 279 4.43 -1.46 -16.31
C LYS A 279 3.32 -0.43 -16.22
N PHE A 280 2.47 -0.51 -15.21
CA PHE A 280 1.34 0.39 -14.98
C PHE A 280 1.70 1.56 -14.05
N GLN A 281 2.97 1.67 -13.64
CA GLN A 281 3.44 2.60 -12.59
C GLN A 281 2.72 2.40 -11.26
N ILE A 282 2.46 1.14 -10.89
CA ILE A 282 1.87 0.77 -9.61
C ILE A 282 2.99 0.23 -8.71
N GLY A 283 3.24 0.94 -7.62
CA GLY A 283 4.23 0.59 -6.61
C GLY A 283 3.66 -0.30 -5.51
N PHE A 284 4.54 -0.95 -4.76
CA PHE A 284 4.19 -1.84 -3.65
C PHE A 284 4.97 -1.48 -2.39
N VAL A 285 4.30 -1.50 -1.25
CA VAL A 285 4.91 -1.38 0.08
C VAL A 285 4.70 -2.67 0.85
N SER A 286 5.78 -3.34 1.21
CA SER A 286 5.73 -4.48 2.12
C SER A 286 5.95 -4.03 3.56
N THR A 287 4.99 -4.32 4.41
CA THR A 287 4.98 -3.87 5.82
C THR A 287 5.93 -4.63 6.72
N CYS A 288 6.43 -5.79 6.28
CA CYS A 288 7.26 -6.73 7.04
C CYS A 288 6.51 -7.49 8.15
N SER A 289 5.48 -6.89 8.73
CA SER A 289 4.51 -7.42 9.68
C SER A 289 3.23 -6.57 9.61
N ALA A 290 2.06 -7.19 9.75
CA ALA A 290 0.77 -6.48 9.79
C ALA A 290 0.72 -5.30 10.78
N SER A 291 1.47 -5.39 11.89
CA SER A 291 1.49 -4.38 12.96
C SER A 291 2.47 -3.23 12.75
N TRP A 292 3.35 -3.32 11.76
CA TRP A 292 4.33 -2.26 11.50
C TRP A 292 3.66 -1.06 10.84
N ARG A 293 4.26 0.11 11.04
CA ARG A 293 3.74 1.41 10.58
C ARG A 293 4.78 2.12 9.72
N PRO A 294 4.38 2.95 8.75
CA PRO A 294 5.29 3.60 7.83
C PRO A 294 6.37 4.43 8.54
N ASP A 295 7.63 4.24 8.18
CA ASP A 295 8.72 5.18 8.52
C ASP A 295 8.54 6.52 7.77
N PRO A 296 9.29 7.59 8.10
CA PRO A 296 9.07 8.91 7.51
C PRO A 296 9.10 8.94 5.99
N ARG A 297 10.00 8.16 5.37
CA ARG A 297 10.08 8.06 3.91
C ARG A 297 8.84 7.36 3.34
N THR A 298 8.49 6.21 3.88
CA THR A 298 7.31 5.46 3.43
C THR A 298 6.03 6.26 3.67
N HIS A 299 5.95 6.98 4.79
CA HIS A 299 4.82 7.85 5.11
C HIS A 299 4.69 8.99 4.10
N GLY A 300 5.80 9.65 3.73
CA GLY A 300 5.80 10.70 2.70
C GLY A 300 5.37 10.20 1.32
N ILE A 301 5.85 9.02 0.91
CA ILE A 301 5.44 8.40 -0.37
C ILE A 301 3.93 8.15 -0.40
N LEU A 302 3.40 7.55 0.67
CA LEU A 302 1.97 7.22 0.76
C LEU A 302 1.11 8.46 0.98
N GLY A 303 1.60 9.49 1.66
CA GLY A 303 0.89 10.77 1.84
C GLY A 303 0.63 11.47 0.51
N GLU A 304 1.56 11.33 -0.44
CA GLU A 304 1.50 11.91 -1.80
C GLU A 304 0.79 11.02 -2.82
N ALA A 305 0.33 9.83 -2.42
CA ALA A 305 -0.35 8.88 -3.30
C ALA A 305 -1.78 9.33 -3.63
N GLU A 306 -2.21 9.13 -4.88
CA GLU A 306 -3.60 9.32 -5.31
C GLU A 306 -4.49 8.13 -4.93
N PHE A 307 -3.89 6.93 -4.85
CA PHE A 307 -4.59 5.70 -4.49
C PHE A 307 -3.68 4.78 -3.68
N ILE A 308 -4.24 4.21 -2.60
CA ILE A 308 -3.57 3.18 -1.80
C ILE A 308 -4.49 1.95 -1.69
N GLY A 309 -4.14 0.86 -2.35
CA GLY A 309 -4.81 -0.43 -2.16
C GLY A 309 -4.24 -1.16 -0.94
N ASN A 310 -5.04 -1.36 0.10
CA ASN A 310 -4.64 -2.14 1.27
C ASN A 310 -4.94 -3.62 1.00
N ALA A 311 -3.92 -4.35 0.59
CA ALA A 311 -3.95 -5.79 0.32
C ALA A 311 -3.21 -6.57 1.42
N LEU A 312 -3.31 -6.12 2.68
CA LEU A 312 -2.91 -6.94 3.83
C LEU A 312 -3.71 -8.25 3.84
N ASP A 313 -3.12 -9.27 4.47
CA ASP A 313 -3.67 -10.62 4.51
C ASP A 313 -5.11 -10.62 5.05
N THR A 314 -5.90 -11.57 4.58
CA THR A 314 -7.29 -11.75 5.02
C THR A 314 -7.42 -12.53 6.34
N ASP A 315 -6.33 -12.65 7.10
CA ASP A 315 -6.32 -13.26 8.42
C ASP A 315 -6.62 -12.25 9.55
N GLN A 316 -6.64 -12.73 10.78
CA GLN A 316 -6.96 -11.91 11.95
C GLN A 316 -5.98 -10.73 12.13
N ALA A 317 -4.70 -10.90 11.80
CA ALA A 317 -3.69 -9.87 11.95
C ALA A 317 -3.88 -8.77 10.89
N GLY A 318 -4.05 -9.15 9.63
CA GLY A 318 -4.32 -8.21 8.55
C GLY A 318 -5.68 -7.49 8.69
N ALA A 319 -6.69 -8.20 9.20
CA ALA A 319 -7.99 -7.62 9.54
C ALA A 319 -7.87 -6.57 10.65
N LYS A 320 -7.20 -6.88 11.77
CA LYS A 320 -7.05 -5.95 12.89
C LYS A 320 -6.27 -4.69 12.51
N ASN A 321 -5.25 -4.82 11.67
CA ASN A 321 -4.36 -3.70 11.35
C ASN A 321 -4.89 -2.78 10.23
N ARG A 322 -5.98 -3.14 9.55
CA ARG A 322 -6.56 -2.34 8.46
C ARG A 322 -6.97 -0.93 8.90
N PHE A 323 -7.47 -0.80 10.13
CA PHE A 323 -8.02 0.45 10.64
C PHE A 323 -6.98 1.56 10.70
N PHE A 324 -5.74 1.24 11.07
CA PHE A 324 -4.65 2.22 11.03
C PHE A 324 -4.52 2.85 9.64
N TRP A 325 -4.56 2.04 8.57
CA TRP A 325 -4.39 2.52 7.21
C TRP A 325 -5.57 3.38 6.76
N GLN A 326 -6.79 2.98 7.12
CA GLN A 326 -8.02 3.72 6.83
C GLN A 326 -8.06 5.07 7.57
N GLU A 327 -7.61 5.10 8.83
CA GLU A 327 -7.56 6.32 9.63
C GLU A 327 -6.45 7.28 9.18
N THR A 328 -5.30 6.73 8.77
CA THR A 328 -4.10 7.51 8.41
C THR A 328 -4.17 8.04 6.98
N TYR A 329 -4.73 7.26 6.04
CA TYR A 329 -4.73 7.58 4.61
C TYR A 329 -6.15 7.57 4.04
N PRO A 330 -6.80 8.73 3.88
CA PRO A 330 -8.18 8.81 3.38
C PRO A 330 -8.38 8.26 1.96
N GLN A 331 -7.33 8.24 1.14
CA GLN A 331 -7.33 7.68 -0.22
C GLN A 331 -7.15 6.15 -0.26
N GLN A 332 -7.08 5.51 0.90
CA GLN A 332 -6.88 4.08 1.01
C GLN A 332 -8.19 3.32 0.77
N VAL A 333 -8.14 2.28 -0.07
CA VAL A 333 -9.24 1.36 -0.35
C VAL A 333 -8.85 -0.05 0.07
N ARG A 334 -9.72 -0.76 0.79
CA ARG A 334 -9.41 -2.13 1.21
C ARG A 334 -9.54 -3.03 -0.01
N THR A 335 -8.48 -3.80 -0.28
CA THR A 335 -8.34 -4.61 -1.48
C THR A 335 -7.88 -6.02 -1.09
N PRO A 336 -8.75 -6.82 -0.45
CA PRO A 336 -8.38 -8.16 -0.05
C PRO A 336 -8.30 -9.08 -1.28
N VAL A 337 -7.38 -10.04 -1.26
CA VAL A 337 -7.36 -11.12 -2.26
C VAL A 337 -8.68 -11.90 -2.17
N PRO A 338 -9.33 -12.24 -3.31
CA PRO A 338 -10.56 -13.03 -3.28
C PRO A 338 -10.33 -14.36 -2.57
N ALA A 339 -11.17 -14.69 -1.58
CA ALA A 339 -10.99 -15.85 -0.70
C ALA A 339 -10.83 -17.19 -1.45
N LYS A 340 -11.42 -17.32 -2.65
CA LYS A 340 -11.27 -18.52 -3.50
C LYS A 340 -9.84 -18.79 -3.96
N TYR A 341 -8.96 -17.78 -3.91
CA TYR A 341 -7.55 -17.89 -4.31
C TYR A 341 -6.59 -17.92 -3.11
N GLY A 342 -7.09 -17.85 -1.88
CA GLY A 342 -6.26 -17.84 -0.67
C GLY A 342 -6.31 -16.51 0.07
N LYS A 343 -5.25 -16.22 0.84
CA LYS A 343 -5.24 -15.10 1.79
C LYS A 343 -4.38 -13.91 1.38
N ASP A 344 -3.40 -14.14 0.51
CA ASP A 344 -2.37 -13.15 0.14
C ASP A 344 -2.03 -13.21 -1.36
N LEU A 345 -1.22 -12.26 -1.83
CA LEU A 345 -0.79 -12.21 -3.24
C LEU A 345 0.06 -13.43 -3.62
N GLY A 346 0.77 -14.03 -2.67
CA GLY A 346 1.53 -15.25 -2.87
C GLY A 346 0.63 -16.44 -3.24
N ASP A 347 -0.50 -16.60 -2.56
CA ASP A 347 -1.48 -17.64 -2.89
C ASP A 347 -2.09 -17.40 -4.29
N LEU A 348 -2.38 -16.13 -4.61
CA LEU A 348 -2.87 -15.74 -5.93
C LEU A 348 -1.86 -16.05 -7.04
N GLY A 349 -0.58 -15.71 -6.82
CA GLY A 349 0.52 -16.05 -7.74
C GLY A 349 0.73 -17.56 -7.86
N LYS A 350 0.53 -18.33 -6.79
CA LYS A 350 0.57 -19.79 -6.84
C LYS A 350 -0.60 -20.38 -7.65
N ALA A 351 -1.77 -19.74 -7.60
CA ALA A 351 -2.96 -20.22 -8.29
C ALA A 351 -2.95 -19.91 -9.81
N GLY A 352 -2.39 -18.77 -10.23
CA GLY A 352 -2.46 -18.33 -11.62
C GLY A 352 -1.27 -17.51 -12.14
N GLY A 353 -0.14 -17.52 -11.43
CA GLY A 353 1.07 -16.80 -11.80
C GLY A 353 0.89 -15.28 -11.84
N GLU A 354 1.80 -14.61 -12.56
CA GLU A 354 1.80 -13.16 -12.71
C GLU A 354 0.50 -12.62 -13.33
N HIS A 355 -0.11 -13.35 -14.28
CA HIS A 355 -1.32 -12.92 -14.97
C HIS A 355 -2.46 -12.67 -13.99
N LEU A 356 -2.72 -13.63 -13.10
CA LEU A 356 -3.81 -13.52 -12.12
C LEU A 356 -3.54 -12.40 -11.10
N VAL A 357 -2.27 -12.22 -10.70
CA VAL A 357 -1.86 -11.09 -9.86
C VAL A 357 -2.12 -9.75 -10.55
N ARG A 358 -1.80 -9.64 -11.85
CA ARG A 358 -2.04 -8.45 -12.65
C ARG A 358 -3.53 -8.12 -12.76
N GLU A 359 -4.36 -9.12 -13.04
CA GLU A 359 -5.81 -8.94 -13.11
C GLU A 359 -6.38 -8.44 -11.77
N PHE A 360 -5.94 -9.03 -10.66
CA PHE A 360 -6.31 -8.58 -9.32
C PHE A 360 -5.93 -7.11 -9.09
N ILE A 361 -4.67 -6.74 -9.35
CA ILE A 361 -4.19 -5.36 -9.16
C ILE A 361 -5.03 -4.37 -9.98
N LEU A 362 -5.31 -4.68 -11.26
CA LEU A 362 -6.09 -3.78 -12.11
C LEU A 362 -7.58 -3.74 -11.72
N SER A 363 -8.13 -4.83 -11.20
CA SER A 363 -9.52 -4.89 -10.71
C SER A 363 -9.72 -4.09 -9.41
N ALA A 364 -8.66 -3.91 -8.63
CA ALA A 364 -8.67 -3.13 -7.40
C ALA A 364 -8.80 -1.62 -7.64
N LEU A 365 -8.41 -1.16 -8.82
CA LEU A 365 -8.36 0.27 -9.14
C LEU A 365 -9.75 0.80 -9.51
N PRO A 366 -10.14 1.99 -9.01
CA PRO A 366 -11.28 2.72 -9.53
C PRO A 366 -11.18 2.92 -11.04
N SER A 367 -12.30 2.95 -11.76
CA SER A 367 -12.32 2.96 -13.23
C SER A 367 -11.50 4.09 -13.88
N HIS A 368 -11.47 5.28 -13.27
CA HIS A 368 -10.66 6.41 -13.74
C HIS A 368 -9.17 6.19 -13.50
N VAL A 369 -8.79 5.67 -12.33
CA VAL A 369 -7.41 5.30 -11.98
C VAL A 369 -6.90 4.16 -12.87
N ARG A 370 -7.74 3.15 -13.11
CA ARG A 370 -7.42 2.03 -14.00
C ARG A 370 -7.13 2.50 -15.43
N ARG A 371 -7.89 3.46 -15.95
CA ARG A 371 -7.63 4.05 -17.28
C ARG A 371 -6.27 4.76 -17.31
N GLN A 372 -5.90 5.49 -16.26
CA GLN A 372 -4.56 6.10 -16.16
C GLN A 372 -3.47 5.03 -16.13
N ALA A 373 -3.61 4.02 -15.29
CA ALA A 373 -2.66 2.90 -15.20
C ALA A 373 -2.45 2.21 -16.55
N LEU A 374 -3.53 1.97 -17.31
CA LEU A 374 -3.47 1.39 -18.66
C LEU A 374 -2.80 2.32 -19.68
N ARG A 375 -3.00 3.65 -19.58
CA ARG A 375 -2.26 4.63 -20.40
C ARG A 375 -0.77 4.58 -20.10
N ASN A 376 -0.39 4.58 -18.81
CA ASN A 376 1.01 4.48 -18.39
C ASN A 376 1.71 3.26 -19.00
N ALA A 377 1.00 2.14 -19.15
CA ALA A 377 1.51 0.93 -19.77
C ALA A 377 1.66 0.99 -21.30
N GLY A 378 0.95 1.91 -21.96
CA GLY A 378 1.03 2.15 -23.41
C GLY A 378 2.11 3.17 -23.79
N THR A 379 2.38 4.14 -22.92
CA THR A 379 3.52 5.06 -23.01
C THR A 379 4.74 4.42 -22.36
N SER A 380 5.51 3.66 -23.13
CA SER A 380 6.72 2.98 -22.65
C SER A 380 7.77 3.98 -22.16
N ALA A 381 7.76 4.31 -20.86
CA ALA A 381 8.93 4.81 -20.17
C ALA A 381 9.86 3.63 -19.82
N PRO A 382 11.20 3.81 -19.85
CA PRO A 382 12.14 2.73 -19.57
C PRO A 382 11.89 2.09 -18.21
N VAL A 383 12.13 0.78 -18.14
CA VAL A 383 12.00 -0.06 -16.95
C VAL A 383 12.77 0.58 -15.79
N GLN A 384 12.06 1.25 -14.88
CA GLN A 384 12.68 1.79 -13.68
C GLN A 384 12.73 0.72 -12.60
N VAL A 385 13.98 0.44 -12.23
CA VAL A 385 14.44 -0.47 -11.21
C VAL A 385 13.79 -0.12 -9.86
N PRO A 386 13.33 -1.10 -9.06
CA PRO A 386 12.70 -0.84 -7.78
C PRO A 386 13.72 -0.21 -6.83
N ALA A 387 13.28 0.45 -5.74
CA ALA A 387 14.23 0.90 -4.72
C ALA A 387 15.09 -0.23 -4.11
N SER A 388 14.78 -1.50 -4.41
CA SER A 388 15.59 -2.69 -4.09
C SER A 388 16.68 -3.06 -5.10
N ALA A 389 16.86 -2.34 -6.22
CA ALA A 389 18.06 -2.47 -7.05
C ALA A 389 18.78 -1.13 -7.26
N PRO A 390 20.05 -1.18 -7.69
CA PRO A 390 20.92 -0.01 -7.69
C PRO A 390 20.29 1.06 -8.58
N ILE A 391 20.00 2.20 -7.96
CA ILE A 391 19.81 3.43 -8.71
C ILE A 391 21.21 4.04 -8.76
N GLU A 392 21.86 3.98 -9.92
CA GLU A 392 22.80 5.04 -10.24
C GLU A 392 22.00 6.33 -10.37
N GLY A 393 22.38 7.34 -9.58
CA GLY A 393 21.88 8.70 -9.72
C GLY A 393 20.63 9.04 -8.90
N ASN A 394 20.80 9.28 -7.61
CA ASN A 394 20.49 10.58 -7.00
C ASN A 394 20.72 10.54 -5.48
N GLN A 395 21.93 10.95 -5.07
CA GLN A 395 22.15 11.45 -3.72
C GLN A 395 21.96 12.98 -3.72
N PRO A 396 21.16 13.54 -2.80
CA PRO A 396 21.20 14.96 -2.50
C PRO A 396 22.36 15.22 -1.55
N GLY A 397 23.35 15.99 -2.00
CA GLY A 397 24.42 16.52 -1.15
C GLY A 397 25.80 15.93 -1.40
N GLN A 398 26.36 16.20 -2.57
CA GLN A 398 27.67 16.86 -2.70
C GLN A 398 27.65 17.54 -4.07
N ALA A 399 27.79 18.86 -4.06
CA ALA A 399 27.96 19.66 -5.26
C ALA A 399 29.36 19.38 -5.83
N GLU A 400 29.48 18.28 -6.55
CA GLU A 400 30.55 18.13 -7.54
C GLU A 400 29.95 18.56 -8.87
N GLN A 401 30.62 19.52 -9.52
CA GLN A 401 30.15 20.24 -10.69
C GLN A 401 29.88 19.27 -11.85
N ALA A 402 28.65 18.76 -11.93
CA ALA A 402 28.16 18.11 -13.13
C ALA A 402 28.10 19.17 -14.23
N LYS A 403 28.87 18.95 -15.30
CA LYS A 403 28.76 19.74 -16.53
C LYS A 403 27.28 19.80 -16.93
N PRO A 404 26.78 20.99 -17.33
CA PRO A 404 25.39 21.12 -17.75
C PRO A 404 25.12 20.10 -18.84
N VAL A 405 24.00 19.39 -18.73
CA VAL A 405 23.44 18.60 -19.82
C VAL A 405 23.29 19.59 -20.99
N GLU A 406 24.15 19.45 -22.00
CA GLU A 406 24.06 20.27 -23.20
C GLU A 406 22.70 20.00 -23.82
N LEU A 407 21.91 21.06 -23.97
CA LEU A 407 20.62 20.95 -24.63
C LEU A 407 20.88 20.62 -26.10
N PRO A 408 20.05 19.78 -26.75
CA PRO A 408 20.11 19.60 -28.18
C PRO A 408 20.12 20.94 -28.91
N GLU A 409 20.88 21.05 -30.00
CA GLU A 409 21.02 22.29 -30.77
C GLU A 409 19.65 22.84 -31.24
N SER A 410 18.70 21.96 -31.51
CA SER A 410 17.31 22.31 -31.85
C SER A 410 16.52 22.91 -30.69
N VAL A 411 16.76 22.48 -29.44
CA VAL A 411 16.19 23.09 -28.23
C VAL A 411 16.81 24.47 -27.98
N HIS A 412 18.11 24.63 -28.22
CA HIS A 412 18.76 25.95 -28.21
C HIS A 412 18.16 26.89 -29.26
N GLY A 413 17.89 26.38 -30.48
CA GLY A 413 17.20 27.10 -31.53
C GLY A 413 15.79 27.53 -31.12
N LEU A 414 15.01 26.63 -30.52
CA LEU A 414 13.67 26.94 -30.02
C LEU A 414 13.69 28.03 -28.94
N LEU A 415 14.60 27.93 -27.96
CA LEU A 415 14.76 28.94 -26.91
C LEU A 415 15.16 30.31 -27.49
N ALA A 416 16.05 30.35 -28.48
CA ALA A 416 16.42 31.58 -29.16
C ALA A 416 15.23 32.24 -29.88
N VAL A 417 14.32 31.44 -30.45
CA VAL A 417 13.08 31.93 -31.06
C VAL A 417 12.11 32.46 -30.01
N LEU A 418 11.88 31.71 -28.91
CA LEU A 418 10.96 32.11 -27.85
C LEU A 418 11.43 33.38 -27.12
N ARG A 419 12.73 33.61 -26.98
CA ARG A 419 13.30 34.85 -26.40
C ARG A 419 12.93 36.12 -27.16
N LYS A 420 12.61 36.01 -28.46
CA LYS A 420 12.16 37.15 -29.27
C LYS A 420 10.78 37.67 -28.83
N CYS A 421 10.00 36.88 -28.09
CA CYS A 421 8.71 37.30 -27.55
C CYS A 421 8.46 36.71 -26.16
N ARG A 422 8.56 37.53 -25.11
CA ARG A 422 8.30 37.13 -23.71
C ARG A 422 6.88 36.61 -23.44
N ARG A 423 5.94 36.85 -24.36
CA ARG A 423 4.56 36.36 -24.26
C ARG A 423 4.37 35.00 -24.92
N ALA A 424 5.29 34.57 -25.78
CA ALA A 424 5.20 33.31 -26.49
C ALA A 424 5.68 32.15 -25.61
N ALA A 425 4.93 31.05 -25.65
CA ALA A 425 5.35 29.77 -25.08
C ALA A 425 5.13 28.66 -26.11
N ALA A 426 6.08 27.74 -26.22
CA ALA A 426 5.83 26.46 -26.89
C ALA A 426 5.00 25.59 -25.96
N VAL A 427 3.99 24.91 -26.50
CA VAL A 427 3.07 24.05 -25.75
C VAL A 427 3.06 22.68 -26.39
N ALA A 428 3.26 21.65 -25.58
CA ALA A 428 3.11 20.25 -25.95
C ALA A 428 2.38 19.53 -24.81
N THR A 429 1.07 19.42 -24.96
CA THR A 429 0.15 18.75 -24.03
C THR A 429 -0.77 17.83 -24.81
N ASP A 430 -1.46 16.90 -24.13
CA ASP A 430 -2.44 16.01 -24.76
C ASP A 430 -3.56 16.76 -25.50
N GLU A 431 -3.84 18.01 -25.10
CA GLU A 431 -4.92 18.83 -25.67
C GLU A 431 -4.43 19.78 -26.78
N ARG A 432 -3.13 20.10 -26.82
CA ARG A 432 -2.59 21.11 -27.72
C ARG A 432 -1.09 20.95 -27.94
N ILE A 433 -0.69 20.97 -29.22
CA ILE A 433 0.68 21.18 -29.67
C ILE A 433 0.72 22.48 -30.48
N GLY A 434 1.59 23.42 -30.12
CA GLY A 434 1.74 24.69 -30.85
C GLY A 434 2.27 25.83 -29.99
N VAL A 435 1.84 27.07 -30.29
CA VAL A 435 2.28 28.28 -29.59
C VAL A 435 1.15 28.90 -28.80
N ASP A 436 1.43 29.25 -27.55
CA ASP A 436 0.56 30.07 -26.68
C ASP A 436 1.05 31.50 -26.57
N GLY A 437 0.12 32.43 -26.31
CA GLY A 437 0.42 33.83 -26.02
C GLY A 437 0.81 34.70 -27.22
N CYS A 438 0.75 34.13 -28.43
CA CYS A 438 0.82 34.86 -29.70
C CYS A 438 -0.56 35.14 -30.32
N ASP A 439 -1.65 34.67 -29.69
CA ASP A 439 -3.02 34.76 -30.22
C ASP A 439 -3.53 36.21 -30.36
N SER A 440 -3.00 37.14 -29.56
CA SER A 440 -3.32 38.57 -29.63
C SER A 440 -2.29 39.40 -30.43
N CYS A 441 -1.40 38.75 -31.19
CA CYS A 441 -0.39 39.45 -31.98
C CYS A 441 -1.01 40.02 -33.27
N SER A 442 -0.90 41.34 -33.49
CA SER A 442 -1.41 42.02 -34.69
C SER A 442 -0.75 41.54 -36.00
N LYS A 443 0.33 40.76 -35.91
CA LYS A 443 1.06 40.16 -37.04
C LYS A 443 0.97 38.62 -37.07
N ARG A 444 -0.05 38.00 -36.44
CA ARG A 444 -0.17 36.53 -36.30
C ARG A 444 0.08 35.74 -37.60
N ALA A 445 -0.42 36.22 -38.73
CA ALA A 445 -0.27 35.56 -40.04
C ALA A 445 1.17 35.61 -40.61
N VAL A 446 2.01 36.53 -40.12
CA VAL A 446 3.41 36.75 -40.54
C VAL A 446 4.38 36.61 -39.35
N CYS A 447 3.90 36.05 -38.24
CA CYS A 447 4.70 35.92 -37.02
C CYS A 447 5.65 34.74 -37.16
N GLU A 448 6.91 35.04 -37.46
CA GLU A 448 8.00 34.07 -37.60
C GLU A 448 8.13 33.14 -36.38
N ILE A 449 7.74 33.61 -35.18
CA ILE A 449 7.77 32.82 -33.94
C ILE A 449 6.73 31.70 -34.00
N ASN A 450 5.51 31.97 -34.48
CA ASN A 450 4.46 30.95 -34.56
C ASN A 450 4.84 29.84 -35.54
N SER A 451 5.35 30.22 -36.72
CA SER A 451 5.80 29.27 -37.74
C SER A 451 7.00 28.46 -37.26
N ALA A 452 8.02 29.11 -36.70
CA ALA A 452 9.26 28.44 -36.29
C ALA A 452 9.05 27.49 -35.10
N VAL A 453 8.27 27.87 -34.09
CA VAL A 453 7.97 27.00 -32.94
C VAL A 453 7.07 25.84 -33.36
N SER A 454 6.02 26.10 -34.16
CA SER A 454 5.14 25.02 -34.62
C SER A 454 5.87 24.03 -35.52
N GLN A 455 6.77 24.51 -36.38
CA GLN A 455 7.61 23.63 -37.20
C GLN A 455 8.54 22.78 -36.31
N ALA A 456 9.24 23.40 -35.35
CA ALA A 456 10.14 22.68 -34.45
C ALA A 456 9.42 21.60 -33.63
N LEU A 457 8.21 21.89 -33.11
CA LEU A 457 7.39 20.93 -32.36
C LEU A 457 6.87 19.75 -33.22
N MET A 458 6.73 19.94 -34.53
CA MET A 458 6.15 18.94 -35.44
C MET A 458 7.20 18.10 -36.17
N THR A 459 8.45 18.58 -36.24
CA THR A 459 9.52 17.93 -37.03
C THR A 459 10.71 17.44 -36.22
N ASP A 460 10.78 17.78 -34.93
CA ASP A 460 11.90 17.40 -34.07
C ASP A 460 11.36 16.81 -32.75
N ASP A 461 11.44 15.47 -32.64
CA ASP A 461 10.97 14.73 -31.46
C ASP A 461 11.71 15.15 -30.18
N ALA A 462 12.99 15.53 -30.28
CA ALA A 462 13.75 16.00 -29.11
C ALA A 462 13.23 17.35 -28.61
N VAL A 463 12.74 18.22 -29.52
CA VAL A 463 12.06 19.46 -29.16
C VAL A 463 10.69 19.19 -28.55
N LEU A 464 9.91 18.29 -29.15
CA LEU A 464 8.58 17.93 -28.65
C LEU A 464 8.66 17.33 -27.25
N ASP A 465 9.54 16.35 -27.04
CA ASP A 465 9.77 15.69 -25.76
C ASP A 465 10.27 16.68 -24.71
N TYR A 466 11.19 17.58 -25.09
CA TYR A 466 11.71 18.59 -24.19
C TYR A 466 10.62 19.58 -23.73
N VAL A 467 9.72 20.00 -24.62
CA VAL A 467 8.59 20.90 -24.27
C VAL A 467 7.54 20.17 -23.44
N ALA A 468 7.22 18.92 -23.76
CA ALA A 468 6.27 18.10 -23.00
C ALA A 468 6.78 17.80 -21.58
N ALA A 469 8.10 17.70 -21.40
CA ALA A 469 8.74 17.50 -20.09
C ALA A 469 8.80 18.77 -19.22
N GLN A 470 8.48 19.95 -19.76
CA GLN A 470 8.43 21.18 -18.96
C GLN A 470 7.21 21.19 -18.03
N PRO A 471 7.25 21.94 -16.92
CA PRO A 471 6.07 22.18 -16.10
C PRO A 471 4.88 22.65 -16.96
N GLU A 472 3.72 22.02 -16.77
CA GLU A 472 2.48 22.28 -17.53
C GLU A 472 2.58 21.97 -19.04
N GLY A 473 3.63 21.28 -19.51
CA GLY A 473 3.90 21.05 -20.92
C GLY A 473 4.22 22.33 -21.69
N ARG A 474 4.83 23.33 -21.01
CA ARG A 474 5.01 24.69 -21.51
C ARG A 474 6.46 25.17 -21.39
N LEU A 475 7.06 25.55 -22.50
CA LEU A 475 8.39 26.15 -22.56
C LEU A 475 8.34 27.64 -22.91
N ARG A 476 9.00 28.48 -22.11
CA ARG A 476 9.19 29.92 -22.36
C ARG A 476 10.68 30.21 -22.58
N GLY A 477 10.97 31.24 -23.39
CA GLY A 477 12.33 31.63 -23.81
C GLY A 477 13.14 32.38 -22.75
#